data_AF-A0A2E3IIQ2-F1
#
_entry.id   AF-A0A2E3IIQ2-F1
#
_cell.length_a   1.000
_cell.length_b   1.000
_cell.length_c   1.000
_cell.angle_alpha   90.00
_cell.angle_beta   90.00
_cell.angle_gamma   90.00
#
_symmetry.space_group_name_H-M   'P 1'
#
loop_
_entity.id
_entity.type
_entity.pdbx_description
1 polymer ?
#
loop_
_entity_poly.entity_id
_entity_poly.type
_entity_poly.pdbx_seq_one_letter_code
_entity_poly.pdbx_strand_id
1 'polypeptide(L)'
;MRGTGSLLILLIAAVAAGVLLVVFKPDQLPRTDTQNGESPSAEAYVEEILRLRFKAAPVLLPVPRETWLARVDANLSAQFGPGGLARRSRALDLLGFREFSGQSLRQGLSALHSIGLRGWLDAAEGALLLADDFDETQTEDGVLLHGLLSQLLIEQISPMAIGQLSDDEWIAESALRSAISESITAKLREEKRESFLLPTSLVTERESLLAGLPIYLAALGELPQERGAARIFVETRLRTQSRTLPDLVENPPRSTLELLGGDHSSIAPVTLPTLPTNHVNQLEESLGALQVQTLIEWMESYEQAQALALLWRGDRYRLFANSSGDHLIWICRWETETAAKRASEILAKLDDDSHTPKRFISASVDGNTTTFTNCADSETRDFLLQAPHGLRPR
;
A
#
# COMPACT_ATOMS: atom_id res chain seq x y z
N MET A 1 10.90 24.47 24.75
CA MET A 1 11.15 25.81 24.18
C MET A 1 12.35 25.75 23.24
N ARG A 2 12.12 25.83 21.93
CA ARG A 2 13.05 26.31 20.89
C ARG A 2 12.30 26.28 19.56
N GLY A 3 11.94 27.47 19.09
CA GLY A 3 11.27 27.68 17.82
C GLY A 3 12.22 28.16 16.74
N THR A 4 11.61 28.35 15.56
CA THR A 4 11.99 29.35 14.54
C THR A 4 13.32 29.14 13.81
N GLY A 5 13.53 27.93 13.26
CA GLY A 5 14.61 27.67 12.29
C GLY A 5 14.18 27.02 10.97
N SER A 6 12.95 26.50 10.85
CA SER A 6 12.56 25.64 9.72
C SER A 6 11.77 26.34 8.60
N LEU A 7 11.27 27.56 8.83
CA LEU A 7 10.37 28.25 7.89
C LEU A 7 11.07 28.92 6.69
N LEU A 8 12.38 29.15 6.74
CA LEU A 8 13.10 29.86 5.67
C LEU A 8 13.71 28.90 4.61
N ILE A 9 13.96 27.64 4.96
CA ILE A 9 14.48 26.64 4.01
C ILE A 9 13.35 26.03 3.16
N LEU A 10 12.10 26.06 3.64
CA LEU A 10 10.90 25.69 2.88
C LEU A 10 10.55 26.66 1.75
N LEU A 11 11.05 27.90 1.77
CA LEU A 11 10.73 28.92 0.76
C LEU A 11 11.64 28.87 -0.48
N ILE A 12 12.79 28.22 -0.40
CA ILE A 12 13.70 28.07 -1.56
C ILE A 12 13.42 26.77 -2.35
N ALA A 13 12.76 25.78 -1.73
CA ALA A 13 12.23 24.61 -2.45
C ALA A 13 10.93 24.91 -3.22
N ALA A 14 10.26 26.04 -2.94
CA ALA A 14 8.98 26.43 -3.54
C ALA A 14 9.06 26.87 -5.02
N VAL A 15 10.26 27.01 -5.60
CA VAL A 15 10.43 27.38 -7.03
C VAL A 15 10.82 26.18 -7.90
N ALA A 16 11.24 25.06 -7.31
CA ALA A 16 11.50 23.81 -8.04
C ALA A 16 10.32 22.80 -7.99
N ALA A 17 9.32 23.07 -7.15
CA ALA A 17 8.11 22.24 -6.97
C ALA A 17 6.92 22.69 -7.85
N GLY A 18 7.14 23.57 -8.81
CA GLY A 18 6.17 23.88 -9.87
C GLY A 18 6.47 23.02 -11.09
N VAL A 19 5.49 22.23 -11.53
CA VAL A 19 5.48 21.35 -12.73
C VAL A 19 5.84 19.88 -12.44
N LEU A 20 4.89 19.14 -11.84
CA LEU A 20 4.86 17.67 -11.84
C LEU A 20 3.63 17.11 -12.61
N LEU A 21 3.05 17.88 -13.54
CA LEU A 21 1.98 17.44 -14.46
C LEU A 21 2.39 17.69 -15.92
N VAL A 22 3.23 16.83 -16.50
CA VAL A 22 3.60 16.92 -17.95
C VAL A 22 3.46 15.60 -18.69
N VAL A 23 2.82 14.59 -18.10
CA VAL A 23 2.80 13.25 -18.72
C VAL A 23 1.52 12.97 -19.50
N PHE A 24 0.40 13.59 -19.11
CA PHE A 24 -0.74 13.75 -20.00
C PHE A 24 -0.57 15.07 -20.73
N LYS A 25 0.27 15.10 -21.77
CA LYS A 25 0.24 16.23 -22.69
C LYS A 25 -1.20 16.43 -23.17
N PRO A 26 -1.68 17.67 -23.28
CA PRO A 26 -2.84 17.99 -24.08
C PRO A 26 -2.41 17.89 -25.55
N ASP A 27 -1.97 16.71 -25.99
CA ASP A 27 -2.08 16.43 -27.41
C ASP A 27 -3.58 16.41 -27.62
N GLN A 28 -4.03 17.47 -28.30
CA GLN A 28 -5.40 17.68 -28.72
C GLN A 28 -5.98 16.30 -29.03
N LEU A 29 -6.94 15.88 -28.20
CA LEU A 29 -7.97 14.93 -28.63
C LEU A 29 -8.18 15.21 -30.12
N PRO A 30 -7.94 14.26 -31.03
CA PRO A 30 -8.24 14.52 -32.43
C PRO A 30 -9.66 15.04 -32.40
N ARG A 31 -9.85 16.32 -32.79
CA ARG A 31 -11.16 16.88 -33.02
C ARG A 31 -11.74 15.96 -34.06
N THR A 32 -12.46 14.97 -33.59
CA THR A 32 -13.42 14.27 -34.40
C THR A 32 -14.35 15.42 -34.71
N ASP A 33 -14.39 15.81 -35.98
CA ASP A 33 -15.47 16.61 -36.54
C ASP A 33 -16.76 15.77 -36.44
N THR A 34 -17.14 15.34 -35.24
CA THR A 34 -18.49 14.96 -34.93
C THR A 34 -19.25 16.27 -34.89
N GLN A 35 -20.01 16.50 -35.96
CA GLN A 35 -20.90 17.64 -36.18
C GLN A 35 -22.01 17.80 -35.12
N ASN A 36 -21.91 17.14 -33.96
CA ASN A 36 -22.75 17.36 -32.79
C ASN A 36 -21.79 17.56 -31.59
N GLY A 37 -21.76 18.76 -31.03
CA GLY A 37 -20.85 19.18 -29.95
C GLY A 37 -21.14 18.56 -28.58
N GLU A 38 -21.35 17.25 -28.51
CA GLU A 38 -21.44 16.52 -27.25
C GLU A 38 -20.03 16.19 -26.74
N SER A 39 -19.77 16.54 -25.47
CA SER A 39 -18.55 16.09 -24.79
C SER A 39 -18.51 14.56 -24.75
N PRO A 40 -17.33 13.92 -24.90
CA PRO A 40 -17.24 12.47 -24.82
C PRO A 40 -17.77 11.97 -23.47
N SER A 41 -18.45 10.82 -23.47
CA SER A 41 -18.94 10.21 -22.22
C SER A 41 -17.78 9.87 -21.29
N ALA A 42 -18.07 9.71 -20.00
CA ALA A 42 -17.05 9.36 -19.02
C ALA A 42 -16.35 8.03 -19.36
N GLU A 43 -17.08 7.04 -19.91
CA GLU A 43 -16.47 5.79 -20.37
C GLU A 43 -15.52 6.04 -21.54
N ALA A 44 -15.96 6.78 -22.56
CA ALA A 44 -15.15 7.05 -23.74
C ALA A 44 -13.86 7.80 -23.39
N TYR A 45 -13.93 8.74 -22.45
CA TYR A 45 -12.76 9.47 -21.94
C TYR A 45 -11.75 8.53 -21.28
N VAL A 46 -12.21 7.65 -20.38
CA VAL A 46 -11.33 6.72 -19.65
C VAL A 46 -10.72 5.69 -20.60
N GLU A 47 -11.49 5.14 -21.53
CA GLU A 47 -10.98 4.22 -22.56
C GLU A 47 -9.89 4.87 -23.43
N GLU A 48 -10.08 6.13 -23.80
CA GLU A 48 -9.09 6.86 -24.59
C GLU A 48 -7.80 7.11 -23.82
N ILE A 49 -7.89 7.56 -22.56
CA ILE A 49 -6.72 7.82 -21.72
C ILE A 49 -5.94 6.53 -21.44
N LEU A 50 -6.64 5.48 -21.03
CA LEU A 50 -6.00 4.21 -20.69
C LEU A 50 -5.55 3.43 -21.92
N ARG A 51 -6.05 3.77 -23.12
CA ARG A 51 -5.88 3.01 -24.37
C ARG A 51 -6.37 1.56 -24.22
N LEU A 52 -7.44 1.38 -23.45
CA LEU A 52 -8.12 0.11 -23.17
C LEU A 52 -9.60 0.22 -23.56
N ARG A 53 -10.34 -0.90 -23.55
CA ARG A 53 -11.78 -0.93 -23.85
C ARG A 53 -12.54 -1.76 -22.83
N PHE A 54 -13.71 -1.29 -22.42
CA PHE A 54 -14.60 -2.06 -21.56
C PHE A 54 -15.03 -3.35 -22.27
N LYS A 55 -14.93 -4.48 -21.56
CA LYS A 55 -15.43 -5.78 -22.04
C LYS A 55 -16.95 -5.89 -21.85
N ALA A 56 -17.48 -5.19 -20.85
CA ALA A 56 -18.90 -5.07 -20.55
C ALA A 56 -19.23 -3.64 -20.11
N ALA A 57 -20.45 -3.20 -20.40
CA ALA A 57 -20.92 -1.88 -19.98
C ALA A 57 -20.77 -1.69 -18.45
N PRO A 58 -20.27 -0.54 -17.97
CA PRO A 58 -20.17 -0.26 -16.55
C PRO A 58 -21.51 -0.38 -15.83
N VAL A 59 -21.50 -1.04 -14.67
CA VAL A 59 -22.65 -1.14 -13.79
C VAL A 59 -22.43 -0.20 -12.60
N LEU A 60 -23.27 0.82 -12.50
CA LEU A 60 -23.23 1.83 -11.43
C LEU A 60 -24.40 1.57 -10.47
N LEU A 61 -24.12 1.34 -9.18
CA LEU A 61 -25.11 0.99 -8.17
C LEU A 61 -25.04 1.98 -7.00
N PRO A 62 -25.99 2.95 -6.92
CA PRO A 62 -26.17 3.75 -5.72
C PRO A 62 -26.59 2.85 -4.56
N VAL A 63 -25.85 2.90 -3.45
CA VAL A 63 -26.11 2.07 -2.27
C VAL A 63 -26.00 2.87 -0.98
N PRO A 64 -26.79 2.52 0.05
CA PRO A 64 -26.59 3.06 1.40
C PRO A 64 -25.20 2.71 1.94
N ARG A 65 -24.65 3.58 2.79
CA ARG A 65 -23.32 3.41 3.40
C ARG A 65 -23.13 2.06 4.11
N GLU A 66 -24.18 1.55 4.75
CA GLU A 66 -24.13 0.24 5.42
C GLU A 66 -23.85 -0.91 4.44
N THR A 67 -24.52 -0.90 3.28
CA THR A 67 -24.31 -1.89 2.22
C THR A 67 -22.89 -1.78 1.65
N TRP A 68 -22.40 -0.56 1.42
CA TRP A 68 -21.02 -0.34 1.00
C TRP A 68 -20.03 -0.96 2.00
N LEU A 69 -20.13 -0.61 3.28
CA LEU A 69 -19.22 -1.11 4.32
C LEU A 69 -19.25 -2.64 4.41
N ALA A 70 -20.44 -3.25 4.29
CA ALA A 70 -20.57 -4.71 4.26
C ALA A 70 -19.84 -5.33 3.06
N ARG A 71 -19.86 -4.68 1.89
CA ARG A 71 -19.16 -5.15 0.67
C ARG A 71 -17.64 -4.99 0.79
N VAL A 72 -17.17 -3.88 1.35
CA VAL A 72 -15.74 -3.70 1.69
C VAL A 72 -15.27 -4.78 2.66
N ASP A 73 -16.02 -5.04 3.74
CA ASP A 73 -15.66 -6.06 4.72
C ASP A 73 -15.66 -7.48 4.13
N ALA A 74 -16.58 -7.77 3.21
CA ALA A 74 -16.63 -9.03 2.47
C ALA A 74 -15.40 -9.18 1.57
N ASN A 75 -15.01 -8.13 0.82
CA ASN A 75 -13.83 -8.12 -0.03
C ASN A 75 -12.54 -8.32 0.79
N LEU A 76 -12.38 -7.59 1.90
CA LEU A 76 -11.25 -7.76 2.82
C LEU A 76 -11.21 -9.18 3.40
N SER A 77 -12.37 -9.77 3.70
CA SER A 77 -12.44 -11.14 4.21
C SER A 77 -12.12 -12.18 3.12
N ALA A 78 -12.44 -11.91 1.85
CA ALA A 78 -12.05 -12.73 0.72
C ALA A 78 -10.53 -12.66 0.46
N GLN A 79 -9.94 -11.47 0.56
CA GLN A 79 -8.50 -11.27 0.38
C GLN A 79 -7.66 -11.93 1.48
N PHE A 80 -8.02 -11.71 2.74
CA PHE A 80 -7.16 -12.10 3.87
C PHE A 80 -7.60 -13.40 4.57
N GLY A 81 -8.78 -13.92 4.22
CA GLY A 81 -9.38 -15.09 4.83
C GLY A 81 -9.94 -14.87 6.25
N PRO A 82 -10.67 -15.87 6.81
CA PRO A 82 -11.27 -15.77 8.13
C PRO A 82 -10.24 -15.52 9.24
N GLY A 83 -10.42 -14.44 10.00
CA GLY A 83 -9.50 -14.04 11.06
C GLY A 83 -8.10 -13.61 10.58
N GLY A 84 -7.87 -13.49 9.26
CA GLY A 84 -6.55 -13.17 8.71
C GLY A 84 -6.07 -11.76 9.08
N LEU A 85 -6.97 -10.78 9.09
CA LEU A 85 -6.64 -9.41 9.52
C LEU A 85 -6.31 -9.31 11.01
N ALA A 86 -6.96 -10.10 11.87
CA ALA A 86 -6.63 -10.14 13.29
C ALA A 86 -5.24 -10.76 13.53
N ARG A 87 -4.91 -11.84 12.79
CA ARG A 87 -3.57 -12.43 12.80
C ARG A 87 -2.50 -11.45 12.30
N ARG A 88 -2.79 -10.68 11.24
CA ARG A 88 -1.89 -9.62 10.74
C ARG A 88 -1.70 -8.51 11.76
N SER A 89 -2.77 -7.99 12.38
CA SER A 89 -2.65 -7.03 13.49
C SER A 89 -1.73 -7.55 14.60
N ARG A 90 -1.91 -8.81 15.00
CA ARG A 90 -1.07 -9.44 16.01
C ARG A 90 0.38 -9.57 15.56
N ALA A 91 0.63 -9.96 14.32
CA ALA A 91 1.98 -10.04 13.77
C ALA A 91 2.66 -8.67 13.73
N LEU A 92 1.94 -7.61 13.31
CA LEU A 92 2.44 -6.25 13.26
C LEU A 92 2.79 -5.70 14.65
N ASP A 93 1.96 -5.95 15.67
CA ASP A 93 2.29 -5.63 17.07
C ASP A 93 3.57 -6.34 17.52
N LEU A 94 3.72 -7.64 17.23
CA LEU A 94 4.92 -8.39 17.59
C LEU A 94 6.17 -7.97 16.80
N LEU A 95 6.01 -7.45 15.57
CA LEU A 95 7.08 -6.88 14.76
C LEU A 95 7.58 -5.52 15.30
N GLY A 96 6.69 -4.77 15.95
CA GLY A 96 7.04 -3.49 16.57
C GLY A 96 6.08 -2.34 16.32
N PHE A 97 5.05 -2.53 15.49
CA PHE A 97 3.97 -1.57 15.29
C PHE A 97 2.99 -1.63 16.48
N ARG A 98 3.44 -1.13 17.64
CA ARG A 98 2.71 -1.20 18.93
C ARG A 98 1.31 -0.60 18.88
N GLU A 99 1.02 0.26 17.92
CA GLU A 99 -0.32 0.81 17.66
C GLU A 99 -1.37 -0.30 17.48
N PHE A 100 -0.98 -1.45 16.89
CA PHE A 100 -1.88 -2.59 16.68
C PHE A 100 -2.11 -3.46 17.94
N SER A 101 -1.53 -3.10 19.08
CA SER A 101 -1.91 -3.71 20.38
C SER A 101 -3.33 -3.34 20.80
N GLY A 102 -3.83 -2.18 20.36
CA GLY A 102 -5.18 -1.69 20.63
C GLY A 102 -6.00 -1.31 19.40
N GLN A 103 -5.36 -1.12 18.23
CA GLN A 103 -6.04 -0.74 17.00
C GLN A 103 -6.26 -1.93 16.06
N SER A 104 -7.39 -1.90 15.35
CA SER A 104 -7.78 -2.96 14.42
C SER A 104 -7.34 -2.65 12.99
N LEU A 105 -6.54 -3.53 12.39
CA LEU A 105 -6.18 -3.44 10.97
C LEU A 105 -7.41 -3.48 10.07
N ARG A 106 -8.43 -4.27 10.45
CA ARG A 106 -9.72 -4.34 9.73
C ARG A 106 -10.42 -2.99 9.70
N GLN A 107 -10.56 -2.33 10.85
CA GLN A 107 -11.23 -1.03 10.93
C GLN A 107 -10.47 0.02 10.11
N GLY A 108 -9.14 0.03 10.19
CA GLY A 108 -8.30 0.95 9.43
C GLY A 108 -8.39 0.75 7.91
N LEU A 109 -8.31 -0.49 7.43
CA LEU A 109 -8.49 -0.78 5.99
C LEU A 109 -9.91 -0.45 5.51
N SER A 110 -10.94 -0.79 6.31
CA SER A 110 -12.33 -0.45 5.97
C SER A 110 -12.54 1.07 5.88
N ALA A 111 -11.93 1.84 6.80
CA ALA A 111 -11.92 3.30 6.73
C ALA A 111 -11.19 3.83 5.48
N LEU A 112 -10.04 3.26 5.10
CA LEU A 112 -9.33 3.63 3.86
C LEU A 112 -10.17 3.40 2.59
N HIS A 113 -11.15 2.50 2.63
CA HIS A 113 -12.06 2.19 1.52
C HIS A 113 -13.47 2.81 1.66
N SER A 114 -13.69 3.70 2.64
CA SER A 114 -15.04 4.29 2.87
C SER A 114 -15.07 5.75 3.33
N ILE A 115 -13.98 6.31 3.86
CA ILE A 115 -13.94 7.70 4.35
C ILE A 115 -13.24 8.61 3.33
N GLY A 116 -13.85 9.77 3.06
CA GLY A 116 -13.40 10.71 2.02
C GLY A 116 -13.61 10.19 0.59
N LEU A 117 -14.52 9.23 0.39
CA LEU A 117 -14.82 8.58 -0.89
C LEU A 117 -16.32 8.63 -1.20
N ARG A 118 -16.67 8.66 -2.49
CA ARG A 118 -18.07 8.61 -2.97
C ARG A 118 -18.38 7.47 -3.95
N GLY A 119 -17.38 6.66 -4.30
CA GLY A 119 -17.62 5.32 -4.82
C GLY A 119 -16.51 4.32 -4.48
N TRP A 120 -16.78 3.04 -4.73
CA TRP A 120 -15.84 1.93 -4.57
C TRP A 120 -16.15 0.82 -5.57
N LEU A 121 -15.11 0.10 -6.01
CA LEU A 121 -15.23 -1.03 -6.93
C LEU A 121 -15.53 -2.34 -6.18
N ASP A 122 -16.73 -2.89 -6.38
CA ASP A 122 -17.05 -4.27 -5.99
C ASP A 122 -16.55 -5.23 -7.07
N ALA A 123 -15.30 -5.67 -6.92
CA ALA A 123 -14.67 -6.61 -7.85
C ALA A 123 -15.42 -7.95 -7.96
N ALA A 124 -16.18 -8.36 -6.93
CA ALA A 124 -16.91 -9.63 -6.97
C ALA A 124 -18.12 -9.58 -7.91
N GLU A 125 -18.80 -8.43 -7.97
CA GLU A 125 -19.97 -8.21 -8.85
C GLU A 125 -19.57 -7.52 -10.17
N GLY A 126 -18.34 -7.01 -10.27
CA GLY A 126 -17.89 -6.21 -11.42
C GLY A 126 -18.65 -4.89 -11.53
N ALA A 127 -19.02 -4.27 -10.41
CA ALA A 127 -19.85 -3.07 -10.33
C ALA A 127 -19.18 -1.97 -9.50
N LEU A 128 -19.52 -0.71 -9.80
CA LEU A 128 -19.16 0.43 -8.97
C LEU A 128 -20.30 0.70 -8.00
N LEU A 129 -20.01 0.60 -6.71
CA LEU A 129 -20.89 1.06 -5.64
C LEU A 129 -20.69 2.55 -5.49
N LEU A 130 -21.77 3.32 -5.59
CA LEU A 130 -21.76 4.76 -5.44
C LEU A 130 -22.53 5.15 -4.17
N ALA A 131 -22.22 6.32 -3.62
CA ALA A 131 -23.07 6.92 -2.59
C ALA A 131 -24.52 7.04 -3.10
N ASP A 132 -25.48 6.94 -2.20
CA ASP A 132 -26.91 6.99 -2.54
C ASP A 132 -27.33 8.34 -3.15
N ASP A 133 -26.62 9.41 -2.79
CA ASP A 133 -26.78 10.78 -3.28
C ASP A 133 -25.75 11.18 -4.36
N PHE A 134 -25.05 10.21 -4.97
CA PHE A 134 -24.08 10.48 -6.04
C PHE A 134 -24.75 11.10 -7.26
N ASP A 135 -24.24 12.24 -7.72
CA ASP A 135 -24.83 13.03 -8.80
C ASP A 135 -23.78 13.39 -9.86
N GLU A 136 -23.78 12.66 -10.98
CA GLU A 136 -22.83 12.86 -12.09
C GLU A 136 -22.86 14.27 -12.70
N THR A 137 -23.95 15.03 -12.47
CA THR A 137 -24.06 16.42 -12.92
C THR A 137 -23.26 17.39 -12.05
N GLN A 138 -22.91 17.00 -10.82
CA GLN A 138 -22.02 17.76 -9.96
C GLN A 138 -20.57 17.57 -10.40
N THR A 139 -19.81 18.66 -10.45
CA THR A 139 -18.43 18.63 -10.96
C THR A 139 -17.53 17.66 -10.19
N GLU A 140 -17.63 17.60 -8.86
CA GLU A 140 -16.80 16.72 -8.04
C GLU A 140 -17.10 15.24 -8.33
N ASP A 141 -18.37 14.84 -8.29
CA ASP A 141 -18.80 13.47 -8.57
C ASP A 141 -18.51 13.06 -10.01
N GLY A 142 -18.76 13.94 -10.97
CA GLY A 142 -18.39 13.71 -12.36
C GLY A 142 -16.89 13.45 -12.51
N VAL A 143 -16.03 14.15 -11.78
CA VAL A 143 -14.57 13.89 -11.79
C VAL A 143 -14.23 12.56 -11.10
N LEU A 144 -14.81 12.27 -9.94
CA LEU A 144 -14.60 11.02 -9.22
C LEU A 144 -15.04 9.79 -10.03
N LEU A 145 -16.13 9.91 -10.79
CA LEU A 145 -16.65 8.85 -11.65
C LEU A 145 -15.60 8.38 -12.68
N HIS A 146 -14.80 9.28 -13.25
CA HIS A 146 -13.75 8.89 -14.21
C HIS A 146 -12.64 8.07 -13.54
N GLY A 147 -12.26 8.43 -12.31
CA GLY A 147 -11.34 7.62 -11.51
C GLY A 147 -11.91 6.23 -11.22
N LEU A 148 -13.16 6.15 -10.77
CA LEU A 148 -13.85 4.88 -10.49
C LEU A 148 -13.98 4.00 -11.74
N LEU A 149 -14.39 4.59 -12.87
CA LEU A 149 -14.48 3.90 -14.16
C LEU A 149 -13.11 3.39 -14.62
N SER A 150 -12.02 4.10 -14.31
CA SER A 150 -10.66 3.61 -14.61
C SER A 150 -10.33 2.35 -13.81
N GLN A 151 -10.71 2.29 -12.53
CA GLN A 151 -10.52 1.09 -11.71
C GLN A 151 -11.33 -0.08 -12.24
N LEU A 152 -12.60 0.16 -12.60
CA LEU A 152 -13.46 -0.86 -13.19
C LEU A 152 -12.90 -1.37 -14.53
N LEU A 153 -12.42 -0.46 -15.40
CA LEU A 153 -11.83 -0.84 -16.68
C LEU A 153 -10.60 -1.72 -16.47
N ILE A 154 -9.71 -1.32 -15.56
CA ILE A 154 -8.52 -2.09 -15.22
C ILE A 154 -8.91 -3.48 -14.68
N GLU A 155 -9.89 -3.56 -13.79
CA GLU A 155 -10.38 -4.83 -13.25
C GLU A 155 -10.98 -5.75 -14.33
N GLN A 156 -11.73 -5.21 -15.30
CA GLN A 156 -12.24 -6.00 -16.41
C GLN A 156 -11.12 -6.53 -17.32
N ILE A 157 -10.06 -5.75 -17.54
CA ILE A 157 -8.94 -6.16 -18.40
C ILE A 157 -8.02 -7.15 -17.69
N SER A 158 -7.59 -6.79 -16.49
CA SER A 158 -6.64 -7.49 -15.64
C SER A 158 -7.23 -7.62 -14.24
N PRO A 159 -8.03 -8.65 -13.94
CA PRO A 159 -8.63 -8.83 -12.62
C PRO A 159 -7.56 -9.07 -11.55
N MET A 160 -7.75 -8.52 -10.35
CA MET A 160 -6.82 -8.77 -9.23
C MET A 160 -6.98 -10.22 -8.72
N ALA A 161 -5.87 -10.90 -8.44
CA ALA A 161 -5.87 -12.27 -7.94
C ALA A 161 -6.20 -12.35 -6.43
N ILE A 162 -7.44 -12.02 -6.07
CA ILE A 162 -7.90 -11.96 -4.67
C ILE A 162 -7.59 -13.26 -3.91
N GLY A 163 -6.97 -13.12 -2.75
CA GLY A 163 -6.60 -14.23 -1.86
C GLY A 163 -5.42 -15.08 -2.33
N GLN A 164 -4.78 -14.73 -3.46
CA GLN A 164 -3.62 -15.44 -4.00
C GLN A 164 -2.32 -14.63 -3.90
N LEU A 165 -2.43 -13.30 -3.88
CA LEU A 165 -1.30 -12.39 -3.71
C LEU A 165 -0.83 -12.37 -2.25
N SER A 166 0.49 -12.30 -2.04
CA SER A 166 1.05 -11.95 -0.73
C SER A 166 0.73 -10.50 -0.36
N ASP A 167 0.93 -10.13 0.91
CA ASP A 167 0.65 -8.78 1.38
C ASP A 167 1.40 -7.69 0.58
N ASP A 168 2.70 -7.88 0.32
CA ASP A 168 3.53 -6.93 -0.46
C ASP A 168 3.04 -6.79 -1.91
N GLU A 169 2.71 -7.91 -2.56
CA GLU A 169 2.19 -7.94 -3.94
C GLU A 169 0.83 -7.23 -4.01
N TRP A 170 -0.08 -7.54 -3.08
CA TRP A 170 -1.39 -6.92 -3.02
C TRP A 170 -1.29 -5.41 -2.79
N ILE A 171 -0.42 -4.96 -1.88
CA ILE A 171 -0.17 -3.53 -1.64
C ILE A 171 0.35 -2.87 -2.93
N ALA A 172 1.35 -3.47 -3.58
CA ALA A 172 1.98 -2.90 -4.76
C ALA A 172 0.98 -2.73 -5.92
N GLU A 173 0.20 -3.78 -6.18
CA GLU A 173 -0.78 -3.79 -7.26
C GLU A 173 -1.97 -2.87 -6.96
N SER A 174 -2.53 -2.93 -5.74
CA SER A 174 -3.64 -2.07 -5.32
C SER A 174 -3.26 -0.58 -5.37
N ALA A 175 -2.03 -0.25 -4.94
CA ALA A 175 -1.50 1.10 -4.99
C ALA A 175 -1.29 1.59 -6.43
N LEU A 176 -0.81 0.74 -7.34
CA LEU A 176 -0.71 1.08 -8.76
C LEU A 176 -2.10 1.43 -9.33
N ARG A 177 -3.10 0.56 -9.13
CA ARG A 177 -4.46 0.77 -9.66
C ARG A 177 -5.08 2.06 -9.11
N SER A 178 -4.91 2.29 -7.81
CA SER A 178 -5.38 3.51 -7.14
C SER A 178 -4.65 4.76 -7.64
N ALA A 179 -3.34 4.67 -7.91
CA ALA A 179 -2.54 5.76 -8.44
C ALA A 179 -2.95 6.14 -9.87
N ILE A 180 -3.24 5.16 -10.73
CA ILE A 180 -3.75 5.43 -12.09
C ILE A 180 -5.08 6.19 -12.01
N SER A 181 -5.99 5.71 -11.15
CA SER A 181 -7.27 6.38 -10.89
C SER A 181 -7.07 7.81 -10.39
N GLU A 182 -6.21 8.02 -9.39
CA GLU A 182 -5.95 9.35 -8.85
C GLU A 182 -5.26 10.28 -9.87
N SER A 183 -4.39 9.77 -10.73
CA SER A 183 -3.79 10.55 -11.83
C SER A 183 -4.85 11.02 -12.84
N ILE A 184 -5.87 10.20 -13.15
CA ILE A 184 -7.00 10.60 -14.01
C ILE A 184 -7.85 11.66 -13.31
N THR A 185 -8.22 11.42 -12.05
CA THR A 185 -8.97 12.38 -11.22
C THR A 185 -8.26 13.72 -11.15
N ALA A 186 -6.94 13.72 -10.87
CA ALA A 186 -6.15 14.94 -10.76
C ALA A 186 -6.05 15.71 -12.09
N LYS A 187 -5.92 15.00 -13.21
CA LYS A 187 -5.94 15.63 -14.54
C LYS A 187 -7.26 16.36 -14.79
N LEU A 188 -8.38 15.69 -14.51
CA LEU A 188 -9.72 16.28 -14.67
C LEU A 188 -9.98 17.43 -13.69
N ARG A 189 -9.45 17.36 -12.46
CA ARG A 189 -9.48 18.50 -11.51
C ARG A 189 -8.74 19.71 -12.08
N GLU A 190 -7.58 19.52 -12.71
CA GLU A 190 -6.85 20.63 -13.36
C GLU A 190 -7.59 21.17 -14.60
N GLU A 191 -8.19 20.30 -15.42
CA GLU A 191 -9.04 20.73 -16.55
C GLU A 191 -10.25 21.55 -16.08
N LYS A 192 -10.76 21.27 -14.88
CA LYS A 192 -11.91 21.96 -14.24
C LYS A 192 -11.50 22.83 -13.06
N ARG A 193 -10.28 23.38 -13.08
CA ARG A 193 -9.63 24.04 -11.93
C ARG A 193 -10.48 25.10 -11.23
N GLU A 194 -11.31 25.85 -11.95
CA GLU A 194 -12.19 26.85 -11.36
C GLU A 194 -13.18 26.27 -10.33
N SER A 195 -13.56 25.00 -10.49
CA SER A 195 -14.43 24.27 -9.54
C SER A 195 -13.69 23.70 -8.33
N PHE A 196 -12.35 23.70 -8.34
CA PHE A 196 -11.50 23.07 -7.31
C PHE A 196 -10.46 24.05 -6.73
N LEU A 197 -10.78 25.35 -6.70
CA LEU A 197 -9.90 26.37 -6.12
C LEU A 197 -9.68 26.18 -4.61
N LEU A 198 -10.63 25.57 -3.93
CA LEU A 198 -10.57 25.22 -2.52
C LEU A 198 -10.61 23.69 -2.36
N PRO A 199 -9.94 23.13 -1.34
CA PRO A 199 -10.11 21.72 -0.98
C PRO A 199 -11.58 21.41 -0.71
N THR A 200 -12.04 20.28 -1.23
CA THR A 200 -13.41 19.79 -0.98
C THR A 200 -13.47 19.10 0.38
N SER A 201 -14.68 18.90 0.90
CA SER A 201 -14.87 18.18 2.18
C SER A 201 -14.29 16.78 2.13
N LEU A 202 -14.39 16.08 0.98
CA LEU A 202 -13.83 14.75 0.80
C LEU A 202 -12.30 14.74 0.96
N VAL A 203 -11.62 15.73 0.38
CA VAL A 203 -10.15 15.87 0.53
C VAL A 203 -9.80 16.10 2.00
N THR A 204 -10.49 17.03 2.67
CA THR A 204 -10.24 17.32 4.09
C THR A 204 -10.53 16.12 4.99
N GLU A 205 -11.61 15.37 4.75
CA GLU A 205 -11.92 14.12 5.45
C GLU A 205 -10.84 13.06 5.23
N ARG A 206 -10.34 12.94 4.00
CA ARG A 206 -9.29 11.99 3.66
C ARG A 206 -7.97 12.34 4.35
N GLU A 207 -7.55 13.60 4.31
CA GLU A 207 -6.35 14.07 5.01
C GLU A 207 -6.47 13.86 6.53
N SER A 208 -7.63 14.16 7.10
CA SER A 208 -7.92 13.96 8.53
C SER A 208 -7.89 12.47 8.91
N LEU A 209 -8.40 11.60 8.04
CA LEU A 209 -8.29 10.15 8.22
C LEU A 209 -6.82 9.72 8.26
N LEU A 210 -6.04 10.07 7.23
CA LEU A 210 -4.65 9.63 7.12
C LEU A 210 -3.81 10.10 8.31
N ALA A 211 -4.02 11.33 8.78
CA ALA A 211 -3.36 11.87 9.96
C ALA A 211 -3.74 11.17 11.28
N GLY A 212 -4.89 10.47 11.32
CA GLY A 212 -5.38 9.75 12.50
C GLY A 212 -5.15 8.24 12.49
N LEU A 213 -4.66 7.67 11.38
CA LEU A 213 -4.39 6.24 11.25
C LEU A 213 -3.03 5.86 11.82
N PRO A 214 -2.82 4.59 12.24
CA PRO A 214 -1.50 4.04 12.50
C PRO A 214 -0.56 4.26 11.33
N ILE A 215 0.73 4.45 11.61
CA ILE A 215 1.72 4.81 10.58
C ILE A 215 1.75 3.80 9.41
N TYR A 216 1.58 2.50 9.72
CA TYR A 216 1.43 1.42 8.73
C TYR A 216 0.29 1.69 7.74
N LEU A 217 -0.89 2.06 8.26
CA LEU A 217 -2.11 2.27 7.48
C LEU A 217 -2.10 3.62 6.77
N ALA A 218 -1.55 4.66 7.40
CA ALA A 218 -1.34 5.96 6.78
C ALA A 218 -0.45 5.82 5.54
N ALA A 219 0.68 5.11 5.64
CA ALA A 219 1.58 4.85 4.52
C ALA A 219 0.86 4.16 3.34
N LEU A 220 -0.04 3.20 3.60
CA LEU A 220 -0.85 2.57 2.54
C LEU A 220 -1.79 3.57 1.85
N GLY A 221 -2.47 4.41 2.64
CA GLY A 221 -3.41 5.39 2.12
C GLY A 221 -2.75 6.56 1.37
N GLU A 222 -1.48 6.82 1.65
CA GLU A 222 -0.65 7.84 1.01
C GLU A 222 -0.07 7.41 -0.34
N LEU A 223 0.13 6.11 -0.59
CA LEU A 223 0.72 5.59 -1.83
C LEU A 223 0.13 6.18 -3.13
N PRO A 224 -1.20 6.26 -3.32
CA PRO A 224 -1.79 6.80 -4.54
C PRO A 224 -1.92 8.34 -4.56
N GLN A 225 -1.66 9.03 -3.45
CA GLN A 225 -1.85 10.47 -3.34
C GLN A 225 -0.84 11.24 -4.22
N GLU A 226 -1.02 12.54 -4.38
CA GLU A 226 -0.20 13.40 -5.26
C GLU A 226 1.31 13.22 -5.09
N ARG A 227 1.79 13.04 -3.85
CA ARG A 227 3.21 12.83 -3.52
C ARG A 227 3.53 11.38 -3.15
N GLY A 228 2.58 10.48 -3.31
CA GLY A 228 2.71 9.08 -2.97
C GLY A 228 3.63 8.34 -3.95
N ALA A 229 4.36 7.34 -3.43
CA ALA A 229 5.33 6.59 -4.22
C ALA A 229 4.70 5.90 -5.44
N ALA A 230 3.47 5.38 -5.34
CA ALA A 230 2.82 4.71 -6.45
C ALA A 230 2.45 5.68 -7.58
N ARG A 231 2.00 6.89 -7.24
CA ARG A 231 1.72 7.92 -8.25
C ARG A 231 2.99 8.44 -8.92
N ILE A 232 4.03 8.71 -8.13
CA ILE A 232 5.35 9.08 -8.65
C ILE A 232 5.89 7.98 -9.58
N PHE A 233 5.71 6.71 -9.22
CA PHE A 233 6.10 5.56 -10.03
C PHE A 233 5.38 5.57 -11.40
N VAL A 234 4.04 5.64 -11.41
CA VAL A 234 3.24 5.68 -12.64
C VAL A 234 3.68 6.84 -13.54
N GLU A 235 3.65 8.06 -13.00
CA GLU A 235 3.94 9.27 -13.77
C GLU A 235 5.38 9.26 -14.30
N THR A 236 6.34 8.79 -13.51
CA THR A 236 7.74 8.68 -13.96
C THR A 236 7.88 7.71 -15.12
N ARG A 237 7.28 6.53 -15.05
CA ARG A 237 7.41 5.49 -16.11
C ARG A 237 6.78 5.93 -17.42
N LEU A 238 5.61 6.56 -17.33
CA LEU A 238 4.92 7.13 -18.49
C LEU A 238 5.72 8.31 -19.09
N ARG A 239 6.28 9.20 -18.25
CA ARG A 239 7.08 10.35 -18.70
C ARG A 239 8.33 9.94 -19.45
N THR A 240 9.04 8.93 -18.92
CA THR A 240 10.29 8.44 -19.50
C THR A 240 10.06 7.45 -20.63
N GLN A 241 8.79 7.13 -20.95
CA GLN A 241 8.41 6.12 -21.95
C GLN A 241 9.04 4.74 -21.67
N SER A 242 9.36 4.46 -20.42
CA SER A 242 9.93 3.17 -20.02
C SER A 242 8.86 2.08 -19.93
N ARG A 243 7.60 2.47 -19.69
CA ARG A 243 6.40 1.61 -19.75
C ARG A 243 5.19 2.42 -20.21
N THR A 244 4.25 1.80 -20.90
CA THR A 244 2.95 2.40 -21.24
C THR A 244 1.88 2.10 -20.17
N LEU A 245 0.72 2.77 -20.25
CA LEU A 245 -0.42 2.47 -19.36
C LEU A 245 -0.93 1.03 -19.54
N PRO A 246 -1.18 0.53 -20.77
CA PRO A 246 -1.50 -0.88 -20.98
C PRO A 246 -0.46 -1.83 -20.39
N ASP A 247 0.84 -1.54 -20.57
CA ASP A 247 1.90 -2.39 -19.99
C ASP A 247 1.80 -2.45 -18.47
N LEU A 248 1.56 -1.32 -17.80
CA LEU A 248 1.42 -1.23 -16.34
C LEU A 248 0.21 -2.02 -15.83
N VAL A 249 -0.89 -2.04 -16.60
CA VAL A 249 -2.11 -2.80 -16.28
C VAL A 249 -1.92 -4.30 -16.47
N GLU A 250 -1.27 -4.71 -17.57
CA GLU A 250 -1.04 -6.12 -17.89
C GLU A 250 0.07 -6.75 -17.03
N ASN A 251 1.04 -5.93 -16.59
CA ASN A 251 2.19 -6.38 -15.81
C ASN A 251 2.41 -5.48 -14.58
N PRO A 252 1.50 -5.48 -13.60
CA PRO A 252 1.63 -4.61 -12.42
C PRO A 252 2.93 -4.89 -11.64
N PRO A 253 3.42 -3.92 -10.86
CA PRO A 253 4.55 -4.13 -9.96
C PRO A 253 4.20 -5.26 -8.98
N ARG A 254 5.17 -6.14 -8.72
CA ARG A 254 5.01 -7.32 -7.85
C ARG A 254 5.60 -7.13 -6.47
N SER A 255 6.09 -5.93 -6.17
CA SER A 255 6.61 -5.59 -4.86
C SER A 255 6.56 -4.08 -4.66
N THR A 256 6.35 -3.66 -3.41
CA THR A 256 6.46 -2.26 -3.04
C THR A 256 7.87 -1.70 -3.25
N LEU A 257 8.91 -2.56 -3.36
CA LEU A 257 10.26 -2.13 -3.76
C LEU A 257 10.26 -1.41 -5.11
N GLU A 258 9.48 -1.89 -6.08
CA GLU A 258 9.39 -1.27 -7.41
C GLU A 258 8.78 0.12 -7.34
N LEU A 259 7.73 0.28 -6.53
CA LEU A 259 7.06 1.56 -6.31
C LEU A 259 8.01 2.60 -5.69
N LEU A 260 8.90 2.16 -4.81
CA LEU A 260 9.95 2.99 -4.21
C LEU A 260 11.12 3.27 -5.16
N GLY A 261 11.11 2.70 -6.37
CA GLY A 261 12.15 2.90 -7.38
C GLY A 261 13.30 1.90 -7.33
N GLY A 262 13.19 0.84 -6.53
CA GLY A 262 14.14 -0.26 -6.49
C GLY A 262 13.96 -1.26 -7.64
N ASP A 263 14.92 -2.17 -7.78
CA ASP A 263 14.94 -3.21 -8.81
C ASP A 263 14.35 -4.53 -8.27
N HIS A 264 13.18 -4.96 -8.78
CA HIS A 264 12.55 -6.21 -8.34
C HIS A 264 13.37 -7.46 -8.67
N SER A 265 14.24 -7.41 -9.69
CA SER A 265 15.04 -8.57 -10.08
C SER A 265 16.07 -8.94 -9.01
N SER A 266 16.33 -8.02 -8.08
CA SER A 266 17.22 -8.21 -6.94
C SER A 266 16.56 -8.94 -5.77
N ILE A 267 15.23 -9.16 -5.79
CA ILE A 267 14.51 -9.84 -4.72
C ILE A 267 14.87 -11.33 -4.71
N ALA A 268 15.32 -11.82 -3.57
CA ALA A 268 15.67 -13.21 -3.34
C ALA A 268 14.66 -13.88 -2.39
N PRO A 269 14.28 -15.14 -2.64
CA PRO A 269 13.45 -15.89 -1.71
C PRO A 269 14.09 -15.99 -0.31
N VAL A 270 13.25 -15.92 0.71
CA VAL A 270 13.62 -16.09 2.11
C VAL A 270 12.92 -17.33 2.65
N THR A 271 13.70 -18.24 3.22
CA THR A 271 13.20 -19.48 3.82
C THR A 271 13.14 -19.33 5.34
N LEU A 272 11.99 -19.65 5.91
CA LEU A 272 11.78 -19.67 7.35
C LEU A 272 12.15 -21.05 7.94
N PRO A 273 12.64 -21.12 9.19
CA PRO A 273 12.97 -22.40 9.84
C PRO A 273 11.73 -23.28 9.99
N THR A 274 11.90 -24.61 10.01
CA THR A 274 10.76 -25.53 10.21
C THR A 274 10.28 -25.43 11.66
N LEU A 275 8.95 -25.43 11.86
CA LEU A 275 8.36 -25.42 13.19
C LEU A 275 8.32 -26.83 13.81
N PRO A 276 8.53 -26.96 15.13
CA PRO A 276 8.27 -28.22 15.84
C PRO A 276 6.78 -28.59 15.79
N THR A 277 6.45 -29.87 15.98
CA THR A 277 5.07 -30.39 15.83
C THR A 277 4.07 -29.85 16.85
N ASN A 278 4.53 -29.34 18.00
CA ASN A 278 3.69 -28.70 19.02
C ASN A 278 3.42 -27.21 18.72
N HIS A 279 3.90 -26.68 17.60
CA HIS A 279 3.65 -25.32 17.16
C HIS A 279 2.68 -25.30 15.97
N VAL A 280 1.71 -24.39 16.03
CA VAL A 280 0.71 -24.20 14.97
C VAL A 280 1.04 -22.94 14.19
N ASN A 281 1.30 -23.10 12.90
CA ASN A 281 1.47 -21.97 12.00
C ASN A 281 0.14 -21.22 11.84
N GLN A 282 0.18 -19.89 12.00
CA GLN A 282 -1.01 -19.05 11.90
C GLN A 282 -0.97 -18.14 10.67
N LEU A 283 0.19 -17.62 10.29
CA LEU A 283 0.36 -16.68 9.18
C LEU A 283 1.81 -16.68 8.70
N GLU A 284 2.02 -16.64 7.38
CA GLU A 284 3.32 -16.39 6.75
C GLU A 284 3.15 -15.38 5.63
N GLU A 285 3.88 -14.27 5.69
CA GLU A 285 3.76 -13.17 4.75
C GLU A 285 5.08 -12.40 4.61
N SER A 286 5.12 -11.40 3.73
CA SER A 286 6.21 -10.43 3.61
C SER A 286 5.68 -9.05 4.00
N LEU A 287 6.51 -8.26 4.69
CA LEU A 287 6.21 -6.84 4.89
C LEU A 287 6.37 -6.05 3.58
N GLY A 288 7.33 -6.45 2.75
CA GLY A 288 7.72 -5.66 1.59
C GLY A 288 8.58 -4.46 1.97
N ALA A 289 9.19 -3.84 0.97
CA ALA A 289 10.08 -2.69 1.19
C ALA A 289 9.36 -1.50 1.84
N LEU A 290 8.09 -1.24 1.49
CA LEU A 290 7.32 -0.15 2.07
C LEU A 290 7.10 -0.34 3.56
N GLN A 291 6.60 -1.50 4.00
CA GLN A 291 6.29 -1.65 5.43
C GLN A 291 7.56 -1.83 6.27
N VAL A 292 8.67 -2.29 5.67
CA VAL A 292 10.00 -2.19 6.29
C VAL A 292 10.42 -0.72 6.45
N GLN A 293 10.22 0.13 5.44
CA GLN A 293 10.45 1.57 5.55
C GLN A 293 9.65 2.14 6.72
N THR A 294 8.35 1.87 6.75
CA THR A 294 7.45 2.41 7.77
C THR A 294 7.79 1.92 9.18
N LEU A 295 8.19 0.65 9.33
CA LEU A 295 8.66 0.10 10.61
C LEU A 295 9.93 0.82 11.10
N ILE A 296 10.89 1.05 10.21
CA ILE A 296 12.14 1.72 10.57
C ILE A 296 11.90 3.19 10.88
N GLU A 297 11.02 3.86 10.13
CA GLU A 297 10.65 5.25 10.39
C GLU A 297 10.03 5.40 11.78
N TRP A 298 9.11 4.49 12.12
CA TRP A 298 8.49 4.42 13.44
C TRP A 298 9.50 4.26 14.59
N MET A 299 10.55 3.47 14.37
CA MET A 299 11.55 3.15 15.39
C MET A 299 12.76 4.08 15.42
N GLU A 300 12.99 4.85 14.37
CA GLU A 300 14.19 5.66 14.20
C GLU A 300 13.95 6.98 13.48
N SER A 301 14.24 7.05 12.18
CA SER A 301 14.13 8.27 11.38
C SER A 301 13.76 7.96 9.94
N TYR A 302 13.11 8.93 9.30
CA TYR A 302 12.68 8.84 7.92
C TYR A 302 13.84 8.63 6.94
N GLU A 303 14.98 9.31 7.13
CA GLU A 303 16.12 9.19 6.23
C GLU A 303 16.75 7.80 6.28
N GLN A 304 16.86 7.21 7.47
CA GLN A 304 17.34 5.85 7.64
C GLN A 304 16.37 4.83 7.05
N ALA A 305 15.07 5.05 7.24
CA ALA A 305 14.02 4.22 6.68
C ALA A 305 14.09 4.16 5.15
N GLN A 306 14.15 5.32 4.48
CA GLN A 306 14.27 5.39 3.02
C GLN A 306 15.51 4.67 2.50
N ALA A 307 16.67 4.92 3.12
CA ALA A 307 17.93 4.33 2.70
C ALA A 307 17.89 2.80 2.83
N LEU A 308 17.37 2.27 3.95
CA LEU A 308 17.28 0.84 4.16
C LEU A 308 16.25 0.18 3.26
N ALA A 309 15.09 0.79 3.05
CA ALA A 309 14.04 0.23 2.18
C ALA A 309 14.53 -0.07 0.76
N LEU A 310 15.40 0.78 0.19
CA LEU A 310 16.01 0.55 -1.13
C LEU A 310 17.06 -0.58 -1.14
N LEU A 311 17.61 -0.92 0.02
CA LEU A 311 18.56 -2.03 0.21
C LEU A 311 17.85 -3.33 0.57
N TRP A 312 16.52 -3.34 0.71
CA TRP A 312 15.74 -4.56 0.97
C TRP A 312 15.79 -5.50 -0.24
N ARG A 313 15.96 -6.80 0.00
CA ARG A 313 16.09 -7.85 -1.03
C ARG A 313 15.16 -9.03 -0.81
N GLY A 314 14.11 -8.87 -0.04
CA GLY A 314 13.16 -9.94 0.30
C GLY A 314 13.11 -10.18 1.81
N ASP A 315 11.90 -10.42 2.31
CA ASP A 315 11.67 -10.82 3.69
C ASP A 315 10.54 -11.86 3.78
N ARG A 316 10.51 -12.57 4.90
CA ARG A 316 9.35 -13.35 5.34
C ARG A 316 9.23 -13.25 6.84
N TYR A 317 8.00 -13.07 7.32
CA TYR A 317 7.65 -13.25 8.73
C TYR A 317 6.68 -14.40 8.89
N ARG A 318 6.73 -15.04 10.06
CA ARG A 318 5.76 -16.05 10.49
C ARG A 318 5.23 -15.73 11.86
N LEU A 319 3.90 -15.71 11.97
CA LEU A 319 3.19 -15.79 13.24
C LEU A 319 2.80 -17.25 13.48
N PHE A 320 3.11 -17.75 14.67
CA PHE A 320 2.77 -19.11 15.07
C PHE A 320 2.54 -19.16 16.57
N ALA A 321 1.87 -20.21 17.06
CA ALA A 321 1.55 -20.33 18.48
C ALA A 321 1.84 -21.73 19.03
N ASN A 322 2.09 -21.79 20.34
CA ASN A 322 2.14 -23.02 21.12
C ASN A 322 1.38 -22.80 22.46
N SER A 323 1.55 -23.69 23.44
CA SER A 323 0.92 -23.58 24.76
C SER A 323 1.29 -22.32 25.55
N SER A 324 2.43 -21.70 25.25
CA SER A 324 2.91 -20.49 25.91
C SER A 324 2.34 -19.20 25.29
N GLY A 325 1.77 -19.28 24.08
CA GLY A 325 1.15 -18.15 23.38
C GLY A 325 1.72 -17.93 21.98
N ASP A 326 1.58 -16.69 21.49
CA ASP A 326 2.00 -16.30 20.15
C ASP A 326 3.48 -15.94 20.08
N HIS A 327 4.10 -16.35 18.97
CA HIS A 327 5.50 -16.14 18.64
C HIS A 327 5.62 -15.61 17.21
N LEU A 328 6.63 -14.80 16.99
CA LEU A 328 6.96 -14.25 15.69
C LEU A 328 8.43 -14.46 15.38
N ILE A 329 8.71 -14.87 14.15
CA ILE A 329 10.02 -14.76 13.52
C ILE A 329 9.90 -13.92 12.25
N TRP A 330 10.87 -13.05 12.02
CA TRP A 330 11.03 -12.28 10.79
C TRP A 330 12.46 -12.43 10.30
N ILE A 331 12.62 -12.82 9.04
CA ILE A 331 13.91 -12.92 8.37
C ILE A 331 13.89 -11.97 7.19
N CYS A 332 14.87 -11.07 7.12
CA CYS A 332 15.00 -10.07 6.07
C CYS A 332 16.39 -10.12 5.45
N ARG A 333 16.43 -10.19 4.12
CA ARG A 333 17.66 -10.11 3.34
C ARG A 333 17.87 -8.69 2.85
N TRP A 334 19.13 -8.28 2.88
CA TRP A 334 19.57 -6.97 2.47
C TRP A 334 20.60 -7.08 1.36
N GLU A 335 20.80 -6.00 0.63
CA GLU A 335 21.87 -5.89 -0.35
C GLU A 335 23.25 -6.02 0.29
N THR A 336 23.42 -5.48 1.50
CA THR A 336 24.71 -5.39 2.17
C THR A 336 24.64 -5.86 3.62
N GLU A 337 25.76 -6.36 4.14
CA GLU A 337 25.92 -6.72 5.56
C GLU A 337 25.75 -5.49 6.46
N THR A 338 26.18 -4.31 6.01
CA THR A 338 26.01 -3.04 6.73
C THR A 338 24.53 -2.72 6.94
N ALA A 339 23.69 -2.90 5.91
CA ALA A 339 22.25 -2.71 6.02
C ALA A 339 21.62 -3.72 6.98
N ALA A 340 22.02 -5.00 6.89
CA ALA A 340 21.54 -6.05 7.80
C ALA A 340 21.90 -5.76 9.26
N LYS A 341 23.13 -5.29 9.51
CA LYS A 341 23.59 -4.88 10.83
C LYS A 341 22.80 -3.68 11.35
N ARG A 342 22.60 -2.66 10.50
CA ARG A 342 21.86 -1.47 10.87
C ARG A 342 20.41 -1.79 11.24
N ALA A 343 19.73 -2.62 10.43
CA ALA A 343 18.37 -3.07 10.73
C ALA A 343 18.30 -3.84 12.05
N SER A 344 19.26 -4.75 12.30
CA SER A 344 19.34 -5.47 13.58
C SER A 344 19.53 -4.55 14.78
N GLU A 345 20.37 -3.51 14.65
CA GLU A 345 20.58 -2.51 15.71
C GLU A 345 19.30 -1.72 16.02
N ILE A 346 18.51 -1.39 15.00
CA ILE A 346 17.22 -0.71 15.16
C ILE A 346 16.24 -1.63 15.88
N LEU A 347 16.06 -2.86 15.40
CA LEU A 347 15.15 -3.85 15.98
C LEU A 347 15.52 -4.24 17.42
N ALA A 348 16.81 -4.24 17.75
CA ALA A 348 17.28 -4.53 19.11
C ALA A 348 16.84 -3.48 20.14
N LYS A 349 16.41 -2.29 19.70
CA LYS A 349 15.85 -1.25 20.58
C LYS A 349 14.41 -1.55 21.00
N LEU A 350 13.78 -2.58 20.43
CA LEU A 350 12.42 -2.94 20.79
C LEU A 350 12.41 -3.51 22.22
N ASP A 351 12.08 -2.67 23.18
CA ASP A 351 12.11 -3.02 24.60
C ASP A 351 10.85 -3.78 25.01
N ASP A 352 11.00 -4.58 26.07
CA ASP A 352 9.90 -5.26 26.74
C ASP A 352 9.26 -4.26 27.71
N ASP A 353 8.20 -3.60 27.24
CA ASP A 353 7.53 -2.57 28.02
C ASP A 353 7.05 -3.16 29.36
N SER A 354 7.31 -2.48 30.46
CA SER A 354 7.14 -3.04 31.83
C SER A 354 5.70 -3.41 32.21
N HIS A 355 4.73 -3.12 31.32
CA HIS A 355 3.30 -3.36 31.49
C HIS A 355 2.76 -4.51 30.62
N THR A 356 3.61 -5.18 29.84
CA THR A 356 3.22 -6.34 29.02
C THR A 356 3.70 -7.67 29.62
N PRO A 357 3.03 -8.80 29.30
CA PRO A 357 3.57 -10.12 29.64
C PRO A 357 4.96 -10.25 29.01
N LYS A 358 5.93 -10.68 29.83
CA LYS A 358 7.35 -10.77 29.47
C LYS A 358 7.53 -11.42 28.10
N ARG A 359 8.27 -10.75 27.21
CA ARG A 359 8.62 -11.23 25.87
C ARG A 359 10.10 -11.55 25.78
N PHE A 360 10.41 -12.54 24.95
CA PHE A 360 11.79 -12.94 24.65
C PHE A 360 12.13 -12.49 23.24
N ILE A 361 12.64 -11.26 23.14
CA ILE A 361 12.97 -10.58 21.89
C ILE A 361 14.46 -10.76 21.58
N SER A 362 14.79 -10.99 20.31
CA SER A 362 16.17 -11.04 19.84
C SER A 362 16.28 -10.57 18.40
N ALA A 363 17.34 -9.83 18.08
CA ALA A 363 17.73 -9.47 16.72
C ALA A 363 19.19 -9.91 16.49
N SER A 364 19.44 -10.60 15.40
CA SER A 364 20.77 -11.10 15.03
C SER A 364 21.05 -10.94 13.54
N VAL A 365 22.33 -11.01 13.17
CA VAL A 365 22.80 -10.82 11.79
C VAL A 365 23.67 -12.00 11.39
N ASP A 366 23.44 -12.53 10.19
CA ASP A 366 24.31 -13.48 9.51
C ASP A 366 24.52 -13.03 8.06
N GLY A 367 25.75 -12.59 7.74
CA GLY A 367 26.07 -11.93 6.47
C GLY A 367 25.11 -10.76 6.18
N ASN A 368 24.37 -10.87 5.08
CA ASN A 368 23.40 -9.87 4.64
C ASN A 368 21.96 -10.13 5.12
N THR A 369 21.78 -10.98 6.13
CA THR A 369 20.46 -11.38 6.63
C THR A 369 20.28 -10.93 8.08
N THR A 370 19.17 -10.25 8.35
CA THR A 370 18.70 -9.95 9.71
C THR A 370 17.65 -10.98 10.10
N THR A 371 17.78 -11.54 11.31
CA THR A 371 16.75 -12.37 11.93
C THR A 371 16.25 -11.66 13.18
N PHE A 372 14.95 -11.45 13.25
CA PHE A 372 14.25 -10.91 14.41
C PHE A 372 13.28 -11.95 14.95
N THR A 373 13.22 -12.07 16.27
CA THR A 373 12.29 -12.97 16.95
C THR A 373 11.63 -12.24 18.11
N ASN A 374 10.35 -12.53 18.32
CA ASN A 374 9.58 -12.05 19.46
C ASN A 374 8.72 -13.21 19.98
N CYS A 375 9.17 -13.84 21.07
CA CYS A 375 8.58 -15.08 21.57
C CYS A 375 7.92 -14.91 22.95
N ALA A 376 6.92 -15.73 23.24
CA ALA A 376 6.26 -15.79 24.54
C ALA A 376 7.08 -16.53 25.61
N ASP A 377 8.02 -17.39 25.19
CA ASP A 377 8.91 -18.13 26.08
C ASP A 377 10.34 -18.20 25.51
N SER A 378 11.33 -18.42 26.39
CA SER A 378 12.74 -18.48 26.01
C SER A 378 13.10 -19.73 25.23
N GLU A 379 12.42 -20.86 25.47
CA GLU A 379 12.72 -22.14 24.81
C GLU A 379 12.47 -22.04 23.29
N THR A 380 11.34 -21.44 22.91
CA THR A 380 10.97 -21.19 21.52
C THR A 380 11.94 -20.23 20.85
N ARG A 381 12.34 -19.15 21.54
CA ARG A 381 13.36 -18.22 21.03
C ARG A 381 14.68 -18.95 20.80
N ASP A 382 15.16 -19.70 21.79
CA ASP A 382 16.45 -20.37 21.72
C ASP A 382 16.46 -21.44 20.62
N PHE A 383 15.35 -22.15 20.41
CA PHE A 383 15.15 -23.04 19.27
C PHE A 383 15.32 -22.31 17.92
N LEU A 384 14.67 -21.15 17.74
CA LEU A 384 14.77 -20.37 16.51
C LEU A 384 16.20 -19.85 16.25
N LEU A 385 16.93 -19.48 17.31
CA LEU A 385 18.31 -18.99 17.22
C LEU A 385 19.34 -20.12 16.99
N GLN A 386 19.01 -21.37 17.31
CA GLN A 386 19.86 -22.54 17.05
C GLN A 386 19.71 -23.10 15.63
N ALA A 387 18.80 -22.56 14.82
CA ALA A 387 18.55 -22.99 13.45
C ALA A 387 19.41 -22.35 12.32
N PRO A 388 20.62 -21.74 12.51
CA PRO A 388 21.34 -21.13 11.38
C PRO A 388 22.20 -22.12 10.57
N HIS A 389 22.08 -23.44 10.78
CA HIS A 389 22.94 -24.44 10.13
C HIS A 389 22.16 -25.53 9.40
N GLY A 390 21.38 -25.15 8.38
CA GLY A 390 20.55 -26.09 7.62
C GLY A 390 20.73 -26.13 6.11
N LEU A 391 21.43 -25.17 5.48
CA LEU A 391 21.48 -25.08 4.02
C LEU A 391 22.87 -24.69 3.50
N ARG A 392 23.81 -25.64 3.53
CA ARG A 392 24.82 -25.71 2.47
C ARG A 392 24.23 -26.59 1.35
N PRO A 393 24.07 -26.10 0.12
CA PRO A 393 23.72 -26.97 -1.00
C PRO A 393 24.84 -28.00 -1.16
N ARG A 394 24.47 -29.27 -1.27
CA ARG A 394 25.34 -30.31 -1.82
C ARG A 394 25.29 -30.26 -3.34
#